data_AF-A0A914AY70-F1
#
_entry.id   AF-A0A914AY70-F1
#
_cell.length_a   1.000
_cell.length_b   1.000
_cell.length_c   1.000
_cell.angle_alpha   90.00
_cell.angle_beta   90.00
_cell.angle_gamma   90.00
#
_symmetry.space_group_name_H-M   'P 1'
#
loop_
_entity.id
_entity.type
_entity.pdbx_description
1 polymer ?
#
loop_
_entity_poly.entity_id
_entity_poly.type
_entity_poly.pdbx_seq_one_letter_code
_entity_poly.pdbx_strand_id
1 'polypeptide(L)'
;MAAAGDVLEVLETRIKCLEDRIYGSESSLGKEANNPEVLKTLGGVKQSLDGLTTGKERIQALWKRLEELNSNLDPELTDKLTLTEDAKADIILAEEAQLKKLAGLLEKLQGMKGTLDSEHTKGAPAFRDKLQPLVTVQLDQKERAQKQNQEVNELLEAYNNIITLISQQFVQWDAVMTRYEVAKKVREPSEYY
;
A
#
# COMPACT_ATOMS: atom_id res chain seq x y z
N MET A 1 -1.84 -3.69 -8.50
CA MET A 1 -0.69 -4.52 -8.07
C MET A 1 0.43 -4.64 -9.10
N ALA A 2 0.19 -4.41 -10.41
CA ALA A 2 1.24 -4.53 -11.43
C ALA A 2 2.30 -3.40 -11.43
N ALA A 3 1.96 -2.18 -11.01
CA ALA A 3 2.89 -1.03 -11.05
C ALA A 3 4.03 -1.08 -10.02
N ALA A 4 3.85 -1.82 -8.91
CA ALA A 4 4.88 -1.91 -7.87
C ALA A 4 6.04 -2.83 -8.27
N GLY A 5 5.79 -3.85 -9.11
CA GLY A 5 6.84 -4.74 -9.63
C GLY A 5 7.74 -4.04 -10.64
N ASP A 6 7.15 -3.26 -11.55
CA ASP A 6 7.86 -2.50 -12.58
C ASP A 6 8.83 -1.46 -11.97
N VAL A 7 8.39 -0.73 -10.93
CA VAL A 7 9.25 0.22 -10.21
C VAL A 7 10.39 -0.49 -9.47
N LEU A 8 10.15 -1.70 -8.94
CA LEU A 8 11.18 -2.47 -8.25
C LEU A 8 12.25 -2.99 -9.23
N GLU A 9 11.84 -3.46 -10.41
CA GLU A 9 12.76 -3.92 -11.46
C GLU A 9 13.59 -2.76 -12.03
N VAL A 10 12.99 -1.57 -12.22
CA VAL A 10 13.71 -0.36 -12.61
C VAL A 10 14.73 0.05 -11.55
N LEU A 11 14.38 -0.09 -10.27
CA LEU A 11 15.31 0.21 -9.18
C LEU A 11 16.44 -0.81 -9.12
N GLU A 12 16.14 -2.10 -9.29
CA GLU A 12 17.11 -3.18 -9.27
C GLU A 12 18.11 -3.08 -10.43
N THR A 13 17.64 -2.79 -11.64
CA THR A 13 18.51 -2.54 -12.81
C THR A 13 19.41 -1.33 -12.59
N ARG A 14 18.88 -0.25 -12.02
CA ARG A 14 19.67 0.94 -11.68
C ARG A 14 20.72 0.67 -10.61
N ILE A 15 20.39 -0.11 -9.59
CA ILE A 15 21.34 -0.53 -8.55
C ILE A 15 22.44 -1.39 -9.17
N LYS A 16 22.10 -2.39 -10.00
CA LYS A 16 23.08 -3.21 -10.72
C LYS A 16 24.03 -2.35 -11.56
N CYS A 17 23.51 -1.37 -12.31
CA CYS A 17 24.37 -0.46 -13.07
C CYS A 17 25.30 0.40 -12.18
N LEU A 18 24.88 0.75 -10.97
CA LEU A 18 25.71 1.49 -10.01
C LEU A 18 26.78 0.57 -9.41
N GLU A 19 26.43 -0.66 -9.09
CA GLU A 19 27.35 -1.69 -8.59
C GLU A 19 28.41 -2.02 -9.64
N ASP A 20 28.01 -2.27 -10.90
CA ASP A 20 28.92 -2.48 -12.02
C ASP A 20 29.86 -1.29 -12.25
N ARG A 21 29.39 -0.06 -12.00
CA ARG A 21 30.20 1.15 -12.22
C ARG A 21 31.19 1.41 -11.09
N ILE A 22 30.90 0.96 -9.86
CA ILE A 22 31.76 1.15 -8.69
C ILE A 22 32.72 -0.02 -8.51
N TYR A 23 32.22 -1.25 -8.64
CA TYR A 23 32.97 -2.47 -8.41
C TYR A 23 33.46 -3.14 -9.71
N GLY A 24 32.95 -2.75 -10.87
CA GLY A 24 33.26 -3.44 -12.13
C GLY A 24 32.52 -4.76 -12.25
N SER A 25 32.25 -5.21 -13.49
CA SER A 25 31.61 -6.51 -13.75
C SER A 25 32.38 -7.62 -13.02
N GLU A 26 31.67 -8.45 -12.25
CA GLU A 26 32.13 -9.40 -11.24
C GLU A 26 33.25 -10.41 -11.63
N SER A 27 33.79 -10.36 -12.86
CA SER A 27 34.76 -11.33 -13.36
C SER A 27 36.24 -10.94 -13.19
N SER A 28 36.59 -9.75 -12.67
CA SER A 28 38.01 -9.34 -12.53
C SER A 28 38.49 -9.05 -11.12
N LEU A 29 37.67 -9.23 -10.08
CA LEU A 29 38.06 -8.93 -8.71
C LEU A 29 38.32 -10.21 -7.90
N GLY A 30 39.49 -10.81 -8.14
CA GLY A 30 40.04 -11.82 -7.25
C GLY A 30 40.30 -11.23 -5.87
N LYS A 31 39.48 -11.60 -4.87
CA LYS A 31 39.72 -11.61 -3.41
C LYS A 31 40.37 -10.38 -2.71
N GLU A 32 40.61 -9.27 -3.41
CA GLU A 32 41.13 -8.01 -2.88
C GLU A 32 40.15 -6.83 -3.08
N ALA A 33 38.87 -7.13 -3.31
CA ALA A 33 37.81 -6.17 -3.61
C ALA A 33 37.28 -5.38 -2.41
N ASN A 34 37.91 -5.47 -1.25
CA ASN A 34 37.62 -4.58 -0.12
C ASN A 34 38.48 -3.32 -0.23
N ASN A 35 38.26 -2.52 -1.28
CA ASN A 35 38.72 -1.14 -1.30
C ASN A 35 37.54 -0.18 -1.07
N PRO A 36 37.09 0.02 0.18
CA PRO A 36 36.15 1.10 0.54
C PRO A 36 36.77 2.50 0.35
N GLU A 37 38.02 2.58 -0.13
CA GLU A 37 38.78 3.80 -0.32
C GLU A 37 38.62 4.42 -1.72
N VAL A 38 37.56 4.13 -2.50
CA VAL A 38 37.30 4.84 -3.78
C VAL A 38 37.22 6.35 -3.56
N LEU A 39 36.59 6.79 -2.46
CA LEU A 39 36.52 8.20 -2.10
C LEU A 39 37.88 8.79 -1.72
N LYS A 40 38.73 8.00 -1.05
CA LYS A 40 40.06 8.44 -0.61
C LYS A 40 41.06 8.44 -1.75
N THR A 41 40.98 7.47 -2.66
CA THR A 41 41.77 7.42 -3.90
C THR A 41 41.33 8.50 -4.87
N LEU A 42 40.02 8.73 -5.06
CA LEU A 42 39.50 9.87 -5.82
C LEU A 42 39.89 11.21 -5.18
N GLY A 43 39.81 11.31 -3.85
CA GLY A 43 40.27 12.48 -3.10
C GLY A 43 41.77 12.72 -3.27
N GLY A 44 42.58 11.65 -3.26
CA GLY A 44 44.01 11.71 -3.53
C GLY A 44 44.32 12.14 -4.96
N VAL A 45 43.60 11.58 -5.95
CA VAL A 45 43.73 11.98 -7.37
C VAL A 45 43.32 13.44 -7.56
N LYS A 46 42.23 13.88 -6.93
CA LYS A 46 41.81 15.29 -6.95
C LYS A 46 42.88 16.18 -6.31
N GLN A 47 43.41 15.81 -5.14
CA GLN A 47 44.46 16.58 -4.48
C GLN A 47 45.78 16.61 -5.27
N SER A 48 46.13 15.52 -5.97
CA SER A 48 47.25 15.49 -6.91
C SER A 48 46.98 16.36 -8.14
N LEU A 49 45.76 16.35 -8.68
CA LEU A 49 45.36 17.20 -9.81
C LEU A 49 45.36 18.68 -9.41
N ASP A 50 44.83 19.01 -8.23
CA ASP A 50 44.86 20.35 -7.64
C ASP A 50 46.31 20.78 -7.41
N GLY A 51 47.17 19.92 -6.86
CA GLY A 51 48.59 20.16 -6.70
C GLY A 51 49.36 20.40 -8.02
N LEU A 52 49.00 19.68 -9.08
CA LEU A 52 49.59 19.83 -10.43
C LEU A 52 49.07 21.06 -11.19
N THR A 53 47.89 21.57 -10.81
CA THR A 53 47.26 22.74 -11.42
C THR A 53 47.57 24.03 -10.64
N THR A 54 47.86 23.95 -9.33
CA THR A 54 48.41 25.06 -8.55
C THR A 54 49.81 25.41 -9.05
N GLY A 55 49.92 26.53 -9.76
CA GLY A 55 51.15 27.03 -10.37
C GLY A 55 51.11 27.13 -11.89
N LYS A 56 50.09 26.56 -12.55
CA LYS A 56 49.87 26.71 -14.01
C LYS A 56 48.61 27.52 -14.26
N GLU A 57 48.73 28.84 -14.23
CA GLU A 57 47.61 29.80 -14.44
C GLU A 57 46.83 29.52 -15.73
N ARG A 58 47.51 29.08 -16.81
CA ARG A 58 46.85 28.68 -18.07
C ARG A 58 45.90 27.50 -17.91
N ILE A 59 46.24 26.52 -17.06
CA ILE A 59 45.40 25.34 -16.82
C ILE A 59 44.22 25.71 -15.92
N GLN A 60 44.41 26.56 -14.91
CA GLN A 60 43.28 27.08 -14.13
C GLN A 60 42.31 27.94 -14.97
N ALA A 61 42.84 28.77 -15.88
CA ALA A 61 42.02 29.51 -16.83
C ALA A 61 41.25 28.57 -17.76
N LEU A 62 41.84 27.45 -18.18
CA LEU A 62 41.14 26.43 -18.97
C LEU A 62 40.09 25.65 -18.16
N TRP A 63 40.32 25.36 -16.89
CA TRP A 63 39.30 24.74 -16.02
C TRP A 63 38.10 25.64 -15.80
N LYS A 64 38.33 26.93 -15.53
CA LYS A 64 37.24 27.93 -15.46
C LYS A 64 36.53 28.07 -16.79
N ARG A 65 37.27 28.13 -17.90
CA ARG A 65 36.68 28.20 -19.24
C ARG A 65 35.96 26.91 -19.62
N LEU A 66 36.36 25.75 -19.11
CA LEU A 66 35.68 24.47 -19.31
C LEU A 66 34.36 24.45 -18.53
N GLU A 67 34.36 24.98 -17.31
CA GLU A 67 33.14 25.12 -16.50
C GLU A 67 32.17 26.13 -17.12
N GLU A 68 32.69 27.27 -17.59
CA GLU A 68 31.93 28.25 -18.38
C GLU A 68 31.44 27.63 -19.69
N LEU A 69 32.27 26.87 -20.40
CA LEU A 69 31.89 26.21 -21.65
C LEU A 69 30.82 25.14 -21.41
N ASN A 70 30.93 24.36 -20.34
CA ASN A 70 29.93 23.39 -19.94
C ASN A 70 28.60 24.09 -19.57
N SER A 71 28.66 25.25 -18.89
CA SER A 71 27.49 26.07 -18.60
C SER A 71 26.88 26.71 -19.86
N ASN A 72 27.68 27.02 -20.87
CA ASN A 72 27.20 27.57 -22.15
C ASN A 72 26.71 26.48 -23.12
N LEU A 73 27.17 25.24 -22.94
CA LEU A 73 26.69 24.03 -23.63
C LEU A 73 25.50 23.38 -22.93
N ASP A 74 25.06 23.90 -21.78
CA ASP A 74 23.79 23.48 -21.19
C ASP A 74 22.66 23.74 -22.21
N PRO A 75 21.96 22.70 -22.68
CA PRO A 75 20.95 22.81 -23.73
C PRO A 75 19.86 23.83 -23.38
N GLU A 76 19.53 23.96 -22.09
CA GLU A 76 18.56 24.94 -21.60
C GLU A 76 18.97 26.40 -21.82
N LEU A 77 20.27 26.70 -21.87
CA LEU A 77 20.76 28.05 -22.14
C LEU A 77 20.80 28.32 -23.65
N THR A 78 21.19 27.32 -24.44
CA THR A 78 21.25 27.42 -25.90
C THR A 78 19.85 27.59 -26.50
N ASP A 79 18.84 26.87 -25.98
CA ASP A 79 17.45 27.02 -26.41
C ASP A 79 16.89 28.40 -26.07
N LYS A 80 17.25 28.97 -24.91
CA LYS A 80 16.82 30.33 -24.50
C LYS A 80 17.47 31.43 -25.34
N LEU A 81 18.72 31.23 -25.78
CA LEU A 81 19.50 32.20 -26.55
C LEU A 81 19.19 32.15 -28.06
N THR A 82 18.86 30.98 -28.59
CA THR A 82 18.58 30.77 -30.03
C THR A 82 17.13 31.02 -30.41
N LEU A 83 16.21 31.03 -29.45
CA LEU A 83 14.80 31.29 -29.71
C LEU A 83 14.55 32.79 -29.97
N THR A 84 14.40 33.13 -31.25
CA THR A 84 14.02 34.46 -31.74
C THR A 84 12.67 34.88 -31.16
N GLU A 85 12.44 36.19 -30.97
CA GLU A 85 11.18 36.71 -30.41
C GLU A 85 9.94 36.30 -31.23
N ASP A 86 10.07 36.22 -32.55
CA ASP A 86 9.01 35.71 -33.43
C ASP A 86 8.71 34.21 -33.18
N ALA A 87 9.75 33.40 -32.98
CA ALA A 87 9.57 31.98 -32.66
C ALA A 87 8.93 31.78 -31.27
N LYS A 88 9.21 32.68 -30.31
CA LYS A 88 8.51 32.69 -29.01
C LYS A 88 7.03 33.01 -29.19
N ALA A 89 6.70 33.98 -30.03
CA ALA A 89 5.32 34.35 -30.32
C ALA A 89 4.56 33.18 -30.99
N ASP A 90 5.18 32.52 -31.96
CA ASP A 90 4.59 31.36 -32.65
C ASP A 90 4.38 30.17 -31.70
N ILE A 91 5.32 29.90 -30.79
CA ILE A 91 5.16 28.85 -29.76
C ILE A 91 3.99 29.19 -28.82
N ILE A 92 3.92 30.44 -28.34
CA ILE A 92 2.83 30.88 -27.46
C ILE A 92 1.47 30.77 -28.16
N LEU A 93 1.39 31.14 -29.45
CA LEU A 93 0.17 31.02 -30.24
C LEU A 93 -0.20 29.55 -30.51
N ALA A 94 0.78 28.70 -30.80
CA ALA A 94 0.56 27.26 -30.98
C ALA A 94 0.10 26.57 -29.68
N GLU A 95 0.63 26.99 -28.54
CA GLU A 95 0.29 26.44 -27.22
C GLU A 95 -0.88 27.15 -26.52
N GLU A 96 -1.48 28.19 -27.12
CA GLU A 96 -2.54 29.00 -26.52
C GLU A 96 -3.72 28.14 -26.01
N ALA A 97 -4.13 27.16 -26.81
CA ALA A 97 -5.21 26.23 -26.46
C ALA A 97 -4.85 25.36 -25.25
N GLN A 98 -3.58 24.95 -25.13
CA GLN A 98 -3.09 24.17 -24.00
C GLN A 98 -2.95 25.03 -22.75
N LEU A 99 -2.44 26.26 -22.87
CA LEU A 99 -2.36 27.25 -21.80
C LEU A 99 -3.75 27.57 -21.23
N LYS A 100 -4.75 27.79 -22.09
CA LYS A 100 -6.15 28.00 -21.67
C LYS A 100 -6.72 26.79 -20.96
N LYS A 101 -6.43 25.57 -21.44
CA LYS A 101 -6.86 24.33 -20.79
C LYS A 101 -6.21 24.16 -19.40
N LEU A 102 -4.91 24.45 -19.29
CA LEU A 102 -4.17 24.40 -18.04
C LEU A 102 -4.69 25.44 -17.03
N ALA A 103 -4.95 26.67 -17.48
CA ALA A 103 -5.55 27.71 -16.66
C ALA A 103 -6.92 27.30 -16.12
N GLY A 104 -7.80 26.75 -16.96
CA GLY A 104 -9.11 26.25 -16.51
C GLY A 104 -9.02 25.05 -15.56
N LEU A 105 -8.02 24.18 -15.73
CA LEU A 105 -7.72 23.11 -14.77
C LEU A 105 -7.22 23.67 -13.43
N LEU A 106 -6.40 24.72 -13.47
CA LEU A 106 -5.85 25.37 -12.29
C LEU A 106 -6.94 26.12 -11.52
N GLU A 107 -7.86 26.80 -12.20
CA GLU A 107 -9.05 27.41 -11.59
C GLU A 107 -9.95 26.36 -10.93
N LYS A 108 -10.19 25.22 -11.59
CA LYS A 108 -10.93 24.09 -10.98
C LYS A 108 -10.21 23.57 -9.75
N LEU A 109 -8.90 23.41 -9.80
CA LEU A 109 -8.09 22.96 -8.67
C LEU A 109 -8.11 23.98 -7.52
N GLN A 110 -8.08 25.28 -7.83
CA GLN A 110 -8.22 26.35 -6.84
C GLN A 110 -9.61 26.35 -6.21
N GLY A 111 -10.67 26.10 -6.98
CA GLY A 111 -12.03 25.90 -6.47
C GLY A 111 -12.14 24.66 -5.58
N MET A 112 -11.42 23.58 -5.90
CA MET A 112 -11.37 22.35 -5.12
C MET A 112 -10.43 22.43 -3.90
N LYS A 113 -9.50 23.38 -3.85
CA LYS A 113 -8.58 23.57 -2.73
C LYS A 113 -9.32 23.73 -1.39
N GLY A 114 -10.44 24.45 -1.39
CA GLY A 114 -11.28 24.60 -0.19
C GLY A 114 -11.90 23.30 0.31
N THR A 115 -12.14 22.33 -0.58
CA THR A 115 -12.62 20.99 -0.18
C THR A 115 -11.49 20.09 0.35
N LEU A 116 -10.27 20.29 -0.12
CA LEU A 116 -9.09 19.56 0.35
C LEU A 116 -8.69 20.00 1.77
N ASP A 117 -8.83 21.30 2.05
CA ASP A 117 -8.62 21.91 3.36
C ASP A 117 -9.81 21.74 4.33
N SER A 118 -10.84 20.98 3.97
CA SER A 118 -12.03 20.82 4.81
C SER A 118 -11.67 20.27 6.19
N GLU A 119 -12.30 20.81 7.23
CA GLU A 119 -12.09 20.34 8.62
C GLU A 119 -12.42 18.85 8.79
N HIS A 120 -13.25 18.28 7.91
CA HIS A 120 -13.63 16.87 7.93
C HIS A 120 -12.48 15.95 7.49
N THR A 121 -11.64 16.36 6.54
CA THR A 121 -10.43 15.60 6.16
C THR A 121 -9.33 15.75 7.20
N LYS A 122 -9.18 16.94 7.81
CA LYS A 122 -8.23 17.18 8.91
C LYS A 122 -8.65 16.53 10.23
N GLY A 123 -9.95 16.39 10.49
CA GLY A 123 -10.52 15.76 11.68
C GLY A 123 -10.56 14.22 11.64
N ALA A 124 -10.28 13.60 10.48
CA ALA A 124 -10.28 12.15 10.31
C ALA A 124 -9.41 11.37 11.33
N PRO A 125 -8.20 11.84 11.72
CA PRO A 125 -7.40 11.18 12.75
C PRO A 125 -8.07 11.23 14.13
N ALA A 126 -8.75 12.32 14.48
CA ALA A 126 -9.46 12.45 15.76
C ALA A 126 -10.66 11.50 15.86
N PHE A 127 -11.29 11.15 14.74
CA PHE A 127 -12.32 10.12 14.71
C PHE A 127 -11.73 8.70 14.85
N ARG A 128 -10.51 8.46 14.35
CA ARG A 128 -9.82 7.18 14.49
C ARG A 128 -9.58 6.82 15.96
N ASP A 129 -9.14 7.79 16.76
CA ASP A 129 -8.88 7.58 18.19
C ASP A 129 -10.16 7.25 18.98
N LYS A 130 -11.31 7.76 18.55
CA LYS A 130 -12.62 7.42 19.12
C LYS A 130 -13.19 6.11 18.57
N LEU A 131 -12.85 5.75 17.33
CA LEU A 131 -13.32 4.53 16.68
C LEU A 131 -12.60 3.30 17.22
N GLN A 132 -11.32 3.41 17.54
CA GLN A 132 -10.52 2.29 18.06
C GLN A 132 -11.12 1.63 19.32
N PRO A 133 -11.51 2.37 20.39
CA PRO A 133 -12.16 1.76 21.55
C PRO A 133 -13.59 1.28 21.23
N LEU A 134 -14.28 1.89 20.26
CA LEU A 134 -15.59 1.42 19.83
C LEU A 134 -15.49 0.06 19.13
N VAL A 135 -14.46 -0.15 18.32
CA VAL A 135 -14.18 -1.42 17.64
C VAL A 135 -13.88 -2.52 18.64
N THR A 136 -13.12 -2.25 19.71
CA THR A 136 -12.87 -3.26 20.77
C THR A 136 -14.17 -3.61 21.50
N VAL A 137 -15.00 -2.62 21.83
CA VAL A 137 -16.29 -2.88 22.48
C VAL A 137 -17.24 -3.67 21.56
N GLN A 138 -17.26 -3.37 20.25
CA GLN A 138 -18.06 -4.15 19.29
C GLN A 138 -17.57 -5.60 19.17
N LEU A 139 -16.26 -5.83 19.24
CA LEU A 139 -15.72 -7.19 19.22
C LEU A 139 -16.17 -7.97 20.45
N ASP A 140 -16.08 -7.38 21.64
CA ASP A 140 -16.53 -7.98 22.90
C ASP A 140 -18.05 -8.22 22.92
N GLN A 141 -18.83 -7.32 22.33
CA GLN A 141 -20.28 -7.50 22.20
C GLN A 141 -20.62 -8.66 21.28
N LYS A 142 -19.91 -8.79 20.15
CA LYS A 142 -20.10 -9.89 19.20
C LYS A 142 -19.75 -11.23 19.82
N GLU A 143 -18.64 -11.32 20.56
CA GLU A 143 -18.25 -12.54 21.25
C GLU A 143 -19.27 -12.95 22.33
N ARG A 144 -19.73 -11.98 23.14
CA ARG A 144 -20.79 -12.22 24.13
C ARG A 144 -22.09 -12.71 23.50
N ALA A 145 -22.53 -12.08 22.41
CA ALA A 145 -23.73 -12.48 21.69
C ALA A 145 -23.60 -13.90 21.11
N GLN A 146 -22.42 -14.24 20.57
CA GLN A 146 -22.15 -15.58 20.06
C GLN A 146 -22.18 -16.64 21.16
N LYS A 147 -21.57 -16.35 22.31
CA LYS A 147 -21.61 -17.26 23.47
C LYS A 147 -23.03 -17.49 23.98
N GLN A 148 -23.80 -16.41 24.15
CA GLN A 148 -25.21 -16.52 24.55
C GLN A 148 -26.04 -17.33 23.55
N ASN A 149 -25.82 -17.12 22.25
CA ASN A 149 -26.51 -17.89 21.22
C ASN A 149 -26.14 -19.38 21.29
N GLN A 150 -24.89 -19.70 21.59
CA GLN A 150 -24.46 -21.08 21.78
C GLN A 150 -25.11 -21.72 23.02
N GLU A 151 -25.11 -21.04 24.16
CA GLU A 151 -25.77 -21.50 25.40
C GLU A 151 -27.27 -21.74 25.17
N VAL A 152 -27.95 -20.85 24.44
CA VAL A 152 -29.36 -20.99 24.10
C VAL A 152 -29.60 -22.20 23.19
N ASN A 153 -28.73 -22.41 22.19
CA ASN A 153 -28.84 -23.57 21.30
C ASN A 153 -28.61 -24.88 22.05
N GLU A 154 -27.60 -24.94 22.94
CA GLU A 154 -27.35 -26.10 23.79
C GLU A 154 -28.55 -26.40 24.71
N LEU A 155 -29.15 -25.36 25.29
CA LEU A 155 -30.36 -25.51 26.11
C LEU A 155 -31.55 -26.00 25.28
N LEU A 156 -31.70 -25.50 24.05
CA LEU A 156 -32.77 -25.89 23.14
C LEU A 156 -32.61 -27.34 22.66
N GLU A 157 -31.38 -27.78 22.44
CA GLU A 157 -31.05 -29.17 22.16
C GLU A 157 -31.36 -30.08 23.37
N ALA A 158 -30.96 -29.68 24.58
CA ALA A 158 -31.30 -30.40 25.81
C ALA A 158 -32.82 -30.51 26.01
N TYR A 159 -33.56 -29.42 25.77
CA TYR A 159 -35.01 -29.42 25.81
C TYR A 159 -35.62 -30.40 24.79
N ASN A 160 -35.19 -30.35 23.53
CA ASN A 160 -35.65 -31.27 22.49
C ASN A 160 -35.37 -32.73 22.84
N ASN A 161 -34.22 -33.02 23.42
CA ASN A 161 -33.87 -34.35 23.89
C ASN A 161 -34.81 -34.83 25.01
N ILE A 162 -35.08 -33.97 26.01
CA ILE A 162 -36.02 -34.28 27.10
C ILE A 162 -37.43 -34.52 26.57
N ILE A 163 -37.93 -33.67 25.66
CA ILE A 163 -39.27 -33.84 25.06
C ILE A 163 -39.36 -35.15 24.26
N THR A 164 -38.31 -35.51 23.52
CA THR A 164 -38.26 -36.77 22.78
C THR A 164 -38.30 -37.97 23.71
N LEU A 165 -37.51 -37.95 24.79
CA LEU A 165 -37.49 -39.02 25.80
C LEU A 165 -38.84 -39.16 26.51
N ILE A 166 -39.45 -38.04 26.91
CA ILE A 166 -40.77 -38.03 27.54
C ILE A 166 -41.82 -38.61 26.57
N SER A 167 -41.78 -38.21 25.30
CA SER A 167 -42.70 -38.73 24.28
C SER A 167 -42.55 -40.24 24.09
N GLN A 168 -41.31 -40.75 24.04
CA GLN A 168 -41.04 -42.19 23.99
C GLN A 168 -41.53 -42.92 25.24
N GLN A 169 -41.33 -42.32 26.42
CA GLN A 169 -41.77 -42.90 27.69
C GLN A 169 -43.30 -42.99 27.77
N PHE A 170 -44.02 -41.96 27.29
CA PHE A 170 -45.47 -41.99 27.21
C PHE A 170 -45.98 -43.09 26.26
N VAL A 171 -45.35 -43.26 25.09
CA VAL A 171 -45.70 -44.36 24.18
C VAL A 171 -45.45 -45.73 24.83
N GLN A 172 -44.33 -45.89 25.55
CA GLN A 172 -44.05 -47.13 26.27
C GLN A 172 -45.06 -47.40 27.38
N TRP A 173 -45.42 -46.38 28.17
CA TRP A 173 -46.43 -46.50 29.21
C TRP A 173 -47.80 -46.84 28.64
N ASP A 174 -48.19 -46.23 27.52
CA ASP A 174 -49.44 -46.52 26.82
C ASP A 174 -49.48 -47.96 26.30
N ALA A 175 -48.37 -48.44 25.72
CA ALA A 175 -48.24 -49.84 25.30
C ALA A 175 -48.33 -50.82 26.47
N VAL A 176 -47.71 -50.51 27.61
CA VAL A 176 -47.79 -51.33 28.83
C VAL A 176 -49.22 -51.32 29.38
N MET A 177 -49.87 -50.15 29.45
CA MET A 177 -51.24 -50.02 29.93
C MET A 177 -52.22 -50.81 29.04
N THR A 178 -52.10 -50.67 27.72
CA THR A 178 -52.89 -51.42 26.73
C THR A 178 -52.73 -52.93 26.92
N ARG A 179 -51.51 -53.44 27.16
CA ARG A 179 -51.30 -54.86 27.46
C ARG A 179 -52.05 -55.32 28.71
N TYR A 180 -52.05 -54.51 29.77
CA TYR A 180 -52.79 -54.83 31.00
C TYR A 180 -54.32 -54.74 30.80
N GLU A 181 -54.81 -53.80 30.00
CA GLU A 181 -56.23 -53.66 29.66
C GLU A 181 -56.75 -54.85 28.85
N VAL A 182 -55.97 -55.31 27.86
CA VAL A 182 -56.28 -56.50 27.05
C VAL A 182 -56.25 -57.76 27.93
N ALA A 183 -55.27 -57.89 28.83
CA ALA A 183 -55.17 -59.03 29.75
C ALA A 183 -56.33 -59.09 30.76
N LYS A 184 -56.87 -57.93 31.18
CA LYS A 184 -58.03 -57.83 32.06
C LYS A 184 -59.39 -57.81 31.34
N LYS A 185 -59.43 -57.95 30.01
CA LYS A 185 -60.65 -57.89 29.16
C LYS A 185 -61.50 -56.62 29.39
N VAL A 186 -60.85 -55.49 29.66
CA VAL A 186 -61.57 -54.20 29.83
C VAL A 186 -61.68 -53.44 28.49
N ARG A 187 -60.92 -53.82 27.46
CA ARG A 187 -61.00 -53.28 26.09
C ARG A 187 -60.79 -54.40 25.06
N GLU A 188 -61.67 -54.50 24.05
CA GLU A 188 -61.53 -55.50 22.99
C GLU A 188 -60.51 -55.05 21.92
N PRO A 189 -59.65 -55.96 21.43
CA PRO A 189 -58.60 -55.66 20.47
C PRO A 189 -59.16 -55.62 19.04
N SER A 190 -59.95 -54.60 18.69
CA SER A 190 -60.33 -54.39 17.27
C SER A 190 -60.69 -52.97 16.87
N GLU A 191 -60.57 -51.97 17.73
CA GLU A 191 -60.86 -50.59 17.34
C GLU A 191 -59.57 -49.80 17.10
N TYR A 192 -59.27 -49.67 15.80
CA TYR A 192 -58.39 -48.70 15.14
C TYR A 192 -56.91 -49.09 14.95
N TYR A 193 -56.69 -50.03 14.03
CA TYR A 193 -55.80 -49.80 12.88
C TYR A 193 -56.62 -49.84 11.60
#